data_AF-A0A381T3K7-F1
#
_entry.id   AF-A0A381T3K7-F1
#
_cell.length_a   1.000
_cell.length_b   1.000
_cell.length_c   1.000
_cell.angle_alpha   90.00
_cell.angle_beta   90.00
_cell.angle_gamma   90.00
#
_symmetry.space_group_name_H-M   'P 1'
#
loop_
_entity.id
_entity.type
_entity.pdbx_description
1 polymer ?
#
loop_
_entity_poly.entity_id
_entity_poly.type
_entity_poly.pdbx_seq_one_letter_code
_entity_poly.pdbx_strand_id
1 'polypeptide(L)' 'VDLGMDPLSMEKAMLRNMFEKTGKNIDDWIALVKAKNFSKHGEIVNYLKSDFSLTHGYANLIARKALSTN' A
#
# COMPACT_ATOMS: atom_id res chain seq x y z
N VAL A 1 -8.64 32.95 6.12
CA VAL A 1 -8.72 31.47 6.02
C VAL A 1 -7.31 30.98 5.84
N ASP A 2 -6.71 30.47 6.90
CA ASP A 2 -5.39 29.85 6.81
C ASP A 2 -5.58 28.53 6.04
N LEU A 3 -5.41 28.59 4.71
CA LEU A 3 -5.42 27.42 3.83
C LEU A 3 -4.02 26.80 3.79
N GLY A 4 -3.36 26.72 4.95
CA GLY A 4 -2.23 25.83 5.11
C GLY A 4 -2.72 24.41 4.90
N MET A 5 -2.30 23.77 3.80
CA MET A 5 -2.41 22.32 3.67
C MET A 5 -1.64 21.71 4.85
N ASP A 6 -2.38 21.37 5.91
CA ASP A 6 -1.87 20.60 7.03
C ASP A 6 -1.30 19.30 6.44
N PRO A 7 -0.02 18.95 6.66
CA PRO A 7 0.56 17.69 6.22
C PRO A 7 -0.29 16.47 6.61
N LEU A 8 -1.01 16.55 7.74
CA LEU A 8 -1.96 15.53 8.19
C LEU A 8 -3.17 15.39 7.26
N SER A 9 -3.57 16.44 6.55
CA SER A 9 -4.71 16.40 5.61
C SER A 9 -4.36 15.63 4.33
N MET A 10 -3.13 15.79 3.82
CA MET A 10 -2.63 15.08 2.64
C MET A 10 -2.44 13.59 2.94
N GLU A 11 -1.88 13.25 4.10
CA GLU A 11 -1.72 11.86 4.54
C GLU A 11 -3.08 11.17 4.70
N LYS A 12 -4.04 11.81 5.38
CA LYS A 12 -5.42 11.31 5.50
C LYS A 12 -6.09 11.11 4.15
N ALA A 13 -5.92 12.05 3.21
CA ALA A 13 -6.45 11.92 1.86
C ALA A 13 -5.83 10.74 1.11
N MET A 14 -4.52 10.50 1.23
CA MET A 14 -3.86 9.34 0.62
C MET A 14 -4.37 8.03 1.20
N LEU A 15 -4.51 7.91 2.52
CA LEU A 15 -5.02 6.71 3.18
C LEU A 15 -6.47 6.42 2.78
N ARG A 16 -7.33 7.46 2.73
CA ARG A 16 -8.71 7.34 2.26
C ARG A 16 -8.79 6.89 0.81
N ASN A 17 -8.04 7.54 -0.08
CA ASN A 17 -8.00 7.19 -1.50
C ASN A 17 -7.52 5.75 -1.74
N MET A 18 -6.57 5.27 -0.94
CA MET A 18 -6.10 3.89 -1.01
C MET A 18 -7.20 2.90 -0.59
N PHE A 19 -7.88 3.17 0.53
CA PHE A 19 -8.99 2.34 0.97
C PHE A 19 -10.13 2.31 -0.06
N GLU A 20 -10.53 3.45 -0.60
CA GLU A 20 -11.58 3.54 -1.63
C GLU A 20 -11.21 2.79 -2.92
N LYS A 21 -9.94 2.79 -3.32
CA LYS A 21 -9.49 2.17 -4.58
C LYS A 21 -9.09 0.70 -4.46
N THR A 22 -8.66 0.27 -3.28
CA THR A 22 -8.08 -1.08 -3.07
C THR A 22 -8.83 -1.91 -2.03
N GLY A 23 -9.77 -1.32 -1.31
CA GLY A 23 -10.56 -1.96 -0.25
C GLY A 23 -9.81 -2.16 1.08
N LYS A 24 -8.55 -1.73 1.18
CA LYS A 24 -7.72 -1.86 2.39
C LYS A 24 -6.79 -0.67 2.55
N ASN A 25 -6.39 -0.38 3.78
CA ASN A 25 -5.32 0.60 4.03
C ASN A 25 -3.94 -0.02 3.78
N ILE A 26 -2.89 0.79 3.84
CA ILE A 26 -1.52 0.34 3.57
C ILE A 26 -1.02 -0.71 4.58
N ASP A 27 -1.36 -0.58 5.85
CA ASP A 27 -0.90 -1.47 6.92
C ASP A 27 -1.54 -2.86 6.81
N ASP A 28 -2.83 -2.93 6.48
CA ASP A 28 -3.55 -4.17 6.19
C ASP A 28 -2.93 -4.92 5.01
N TRP A 29 -2.57 -4.19 3.95
CA TRP A 29 -1.88 -4.78 2.81
C TRP A 29 -0.50 -5.31 3.19
N ILE A 30 0.27 -4.56 3.97
CA ILE A 30 1.59 -4.97 4.47
C ILE A 30 1.47 -6.23 5.34
N ALA A 31 0.51 -6.27 6.27
CA ALA A 31 0.27 -7.43 7.13
C ALA A 31 -0.09 -8.67 6.29
N LEU A 32 -0.96 -8.51 5.28
CA LEU A 32 -1.36 -9.58 4.37
C LEU A 32 -0.17 -10.17 3.60
N VAL A 33 0.71 -9.32 3.04
CA VAL A 33 1.89 -9.83 2.30
C VAL A 33 2.96 -10.40 3.23
N LYS A 34 3.13 -9.85 4.44
CA LYS A 34 4.05 -10.42 5.45
C LYS A 34 3.62 -11.82 5.89
N ALA A 35 2.31 -12.08 6.01
CA ALA A 35 1.79 -13.42 6.34
C ALA A 35 2.09 -14.49 5.26
N LYS A 36 2.48 -14.09 4.05
CA LYS A 36 2.83 -15.01 2.95
C LYS A 36 4.32 -15.37 2.89
N ASN A 37 5.18 -14.76 3.71
CA ASN A 37 6.63 -15.01 3.75
C ASN A 37 7.34 -14.88 2.38
N PHE A 38 6.96 -13.88 1.58
CA PHE A 38 7.67 -13.60 0.32
C PHE A 38 9.12 -13.18 0.58
N SER A 39 10.04 -13.69 -0.23
CA SER A 39 11.47 -13.41 -0.10
C SER A 39 11.93 -12.27 -1.00
N LYS A 40 11.18 -11.97 -2.07
CA LYS A 40 11.55 -10.98 -3.07
C LYS A 40 10.44 -9.98 -3.34
N HIS A 41 10.82 -8.75 -3.62
CA HIS A 41 9.92 -7.66 -4.03
C HIS A 41 9.00 -8.07 -5.20
N GLY A 42 9.55 -8.72 -6.23
CA GLY A 42 8.79 -9.13 -7.41
C GLY A 42 7.70 -10.17 -7.11
N GLU A 43 7.88 -11.02 -6.11
CA GLU A 43 6.87 -12.01 -5.70
C GLU A 43 5.66 -11.31 -5.09
N ILE A 44 5.90 -10.31 -4.24
CA ILE A 44 4.86 -9.48 -3.65
C ILE A 44 4.08 -8.73 -4.74
N VAL A 45 4.79 -8.10 -5.69
CA VAL A 45 4.16 -7.34 -6.79
C VAL A 45 3.29 -8.25 -7.65
N ASN A 46 3.78 -9.44 -8.01
CA ASN A 46 3.03 -10.38 -8.83
C ASN A 46 1.79 -10.89 -8.10
N TYR A 47 1.93 -11.30 -6.83
CA TYR A 47 0.81 -11.75 -6.01
C TYR A 47 -0.30 -10.70 -5.91
N LEU A 48 0.04 -9.45 -5.61
CA LEU A 48 -0.94 -8.37 -5.50
C LEU A 48 -1.65 -8.06 -6.82
N LYS A 49 -0.95 -8.17 -7.95
CA LYS A 49 -1.54 -8.00 -9.26
C LYS A 49 -2.44 -9.17 -9.66
N SER A 50 -2.01 -10.40 -9.41
CA SER A 50 -2.73 -11.60 -9.83
C SER A 50 -3.95 -11.89 -8.97
N ASP A 51 -3.83 -11.78 -7.65
CA ASP A 51 -4.87 -12.23 -6.71
C ASP A 51 -5.85 -11.09 -6.38
N PHE A 52 -5.40 -9.84 -6.46
CA PHE A 52 -6.19 -8.67 -6.07
C PHE A 52 -6.35 -7.63 -7.17
N SER A 53 -5.85 -7.90 -8.39
CA SER A 53 -5.95 -6.98 -9.54
C SER A 53 -5.40 -5.58 -9.25
N LEU A 54 -4.46 -5.45 -8.31
CA LEU A 54 -3.86 -4.15 -8.01
C LEU A 54 -3.05 -3.64 -9.19
N THR A 55 -3.05 -2.32 -9.39
CA THR A 55 -2.18 -1.70 -10.39
C THR A 55 -0.71 -1.79 -9.96
N HIS A 56 0.20 -1.63 -10.92
CA HIS A 56 1.64 -1.68 -10.64
C HIS A 56 2.05 -0.66 -9.56
N GLY A 57 1.46 0.55 -9.56
CA GLY A 57 1.77 1.58 -8.58
C GLY A 57 1.47 1.16 -7.14
N TYR A 58 0.26 0.63 -6.88
CA TYR A 58 -0.12 0.15 -5.55
C TYR A 58 0.69 -1.08 -5.14
N ALA A 59 0.82 -2.06 -6.05
CA ALA A 59 1.59 -3.27 -5.78
C ALA A 59 3.06 -2.96 -5.43
N ASN A 60 3.69 -2.03 -6.16
CA ASN A 60 5.06 -1.60 -5.91
C ASN A 60 5.21 -0.83 -4.58
N LEU A 61 4.26 0.05 -4.26
CA LEU A 61 4.27 0.77 -2.98
C LEU A 61 4.20 -0.20 -1.78
N ILE A 62 3.25 -1.14 -1.81
CA ILE A 62 3.06 -2.14 -0.76
C ILE A 62 4.32 -3.01 -0.63
N ALA A 63 4.86 -3.52 -1.75
CA ALA A 63 6.04 -4.38 -1.74
C ALA A 63 7.29 -3.67 -1.17
N ARG A 64 7.53 -2.41 -1.53
CA ARG A 64 8.63 -1.62 -0.97
C ARG A 64 8.46 -1.39 0.53
N LYS A 65 7.25 -1.01 0.96
CA LYS A 65 6.97 -0.78 2.39
C LYS A 65 7.14 -2.05 3.20
N ALA A 66 6.56 -3.16 2.75
CA ALA A 66 6.64 -4.45 3.43
C ALA A 66 8.08 -4.94 3.65
N LEU A 67 8.97 -4.71 2.68
CA LEU A 67 10.38 -5.11 2.74
C LEU A 67 11.30 -4.08 3.41
N SER A 68 10.91 -2.80 3.46
CA SER A 68 11.67 -1.76 4.18
C SER A 68 11.56 -1.86 5.70
N THR A 69 10.58 -2.61 6.21
CA THR A 69 10.34 -2.77 7.65
C THR A 69 11.00 -4.05 8.18
N ASN A 70 12.26 -4.29 7.79
CA ASN A 70 13.18 -5.27 8.39
C ASN A 70 14.36 -4.53 9.01
#